data_AF-A0A2Z2NVX7-F1
#
_entry.id   AF-A0A2Z2NVX7-F1
#
_cell.length_a   1.000
_cell.length_b   1.000
_cell.length_c   1.000
_cell.angle_alpha   90.00
_cell.angle_beta   90.00
_cell.angle_gamma   90.00
#
_symmetry.space_group_name_H-M   'P 1'
#
loop_
_entity.id
_entity.type
_entity.pdbx_description
1 polymer ?
#
loop_
_entity_poly.entity_id
_entity_poly.type
_entity_poly.pdbx_seq_one_letter_code
_entity_poly.pdbx_strand_id
1 'polypeptide(L)'
;MQSDKSGPVNVRQLAALVHSRYEKLSEAERRIADVVSDPTHDITGMGVVELACLVAVSQPTVNRFCRKLGFNGFSDFKLAYAQDAVVHSQAMHQDISAGDSTPEVIQKIAQSAMAALSVLSANLDPAQIDAAARLLVKSRRIECYAPGGARVVAVEAQNKFYRLGIPCVQSDDAFTQLISAGMLQENDALFLISFNGRARQLVEVANIAREAGVSIVALTASGSPLSELATVTIAVSVTEDFVSYAPMSTCVAFMTAVDILAMCTSMLQPAEVQERHARGKLAAQQLALPGAGQGE
;
A
#
# COMPACT_ATOMS: atom_id res chain seq x y z
N MET A 1 26.99 -29.32 -33.62
CA MET A 1 27.53 -28.04 -33.13
C MET A 1 26.69 -26.94 -33.76
N GLN A 2 25.56 -26.60 -33.14
CA GLN A 2 24.72 -25.47 -33.55
C GLN A 2 24.53 -24.59 -32.32
N SER A 3 24.97 -23.35 -32.48
CA SER A 3 24.99 -22.27 -31.51
C SER A 3 23.57 -21.88 -31.11
N ASP A 4 23.25 -22.05 -29.83
CA ASP A 4 22.08 -21.48 -29.18
C ASP A 4 22.25 -19.95 -29.11
N LYS A 5 21.63 -19.23 -30.05
CA LYS A 5 21.52 -17.77 -30.01
C LYS A 5 20.28 -17.42 -29.20
N SER A 6 20.44 -17.36 -27.88
CA SER A 6 19.47 -16.71 -26.99
C SER A 6 19.30 -15.26 -27.43
N GLY A 7 18.12 -14.91 -27.94
CA GLY A 7 17.74 -13.53 -28.24
C GLY A 7 17.79 -12.63 -27.00
N PRO A 8 17.68 -11.29 -27.17
CA PRO A 8 17.76 -10.36 -26.06
C PRO A 8 16.73 -10.73 -24.98
N VAL A 9 17.22 -10.83 -23.75
CA VAL A 9 16.40 -11.12 -22.56
C VAL A 9 15.24 -10.13 -22.54
N ASN A 10 14.01 -10.64 -22.60
CA ASN A 10 12.80 -9.82 -22.66
C ASN A 10 12.67 -9.05 -21.35
N VAL A 11 12.58 -7.72 -21.44
CA VAL A 11 12.65 -6.76 -20.32
C VAL A 11 11.64 -7.06 -19.22
N ARG A 12 10.47 -7.64 -19.55
CA ARG A 12 9.29 -7.84 -18.68
C ARG A 12 9.46 -8.74 -17.44
N GLN A 13 10.64 -9.27 -17.15
CA GLN A 13 10.79 -10.38 -16.19
C GLN A 13 12.12 -10.36 -15.43
N LEU A 14 12.71 -9.22 -15.09
CA LEU A 14 14.02 -9.24 -14.44
C LEU A 14 13.97 -9.91 -13.06
N ALA A 15 12.96 -9.60 -12.25
CA ALA A 15 12.73 -10.26 -10.96
C ALA A 15 12.43 -11.77 -11.12
N ALA A 16 11.59 -12.15 -12.08
CA ALA A 16 11.28 -13.56 -12.37
C ALA A 16 12.50 -14.32 -12.90
N LEU A 17 13.38 -13.66 -13.67
CA LEU A 17 14.64 -14.21 -14.17
C LEU A 17 15.63 -14.44 -13.02
N VAL A 18 15.78 -13.46 -12.12
CA VAL A 18 16.60 -13.59 -10.92
C VAL A 18 16.09 -14.74 -10.05
N HIS A 19 14.77 -14.80 -9.81
CA HIS A 19 14.14 -15.88 -9.04
C HIS A 19 14.34 -17.27 -9.69
N SER A 20 14.14 -17.38 -11.00
CA SER A 20 14.31 -18.66 -11.74
C SER A 20 15.73 -19.22 -11.69
N ARG A 21 16.73 -18.37 -11.43
CA ARG A 21 18.14 -18.76 -11.36
C ARG A 21 18.70 -18.76 -9.95
N TYR A 22 17.92 -18.33 -8.95
CA TYR A 22 18.34 -18.13 -7.57
C TYR A 22 19.03 -19.36 -6.97
N GLU A 23 18.46 -20.55 -7.19
CA GLU A 23 19.03 -21.80 -6.68
C GLU A 23 20.40 -22.14 -7.28
N LYS A 24 20.70 -21.65 -8.49
CA LYS A 24 21.97 -21.86 -9.20
C LYS A 24 23.01 -20.76 -8.92
N LEU A 25 22.66 -19.78 -8.09
CA LEU A 25 23.56 -18.71 -7.64
C LEU A 25 24.40 -19.20 -6.44
N SER A 26 25.67 -18.81 -6.43
CA SER A 26 26.51 -18.93 -5.23
C SER A 26 26.02 -17.99 -4.14
N GLU A 27 26.45 -18.20 -2.90
CA GLU A 27 26.08 -17.36 -1.74
C GLU A 27 26.38 -15.87 -1.97
N ALA A 28 27.53 -15.55 -2.59
CA ALA A 28 27.88 -14.18 -2.94
C ALA A 28 26.98 -13.58 -4.04
N GLU A 29 26.46 -14.41 -4.94
CA GLU A 29 25.55 -14.00 -6.01
C GLU A 29 24.09 -13.90 -5.53
N ARG A 30 23.69 -14.72 -4.54
CA ARG A 30 22.38 -14.62 -3.88
C ARG A 30 22.22 -13.30 -3.14
N ARG A 31 23.26 -12.85 -2.43
CA ARG A 31 23.28 -11.50 -1.81
C ARG A 31 23.07 -10.38 -2.83
N ILE A 32 23.62 -10.52 -4.04
CA ILE A 32 23.37 -9.56 -5.13
C ILE A 32 21.92 -9.67 -5.60
N ALA A 33 21.41 -10.89 -5.80
CA ALA A 33 20.03 -11.16 -6.19
C ALA A 33 19.01 -10.56 -5.21
N ASP A 34 19.26 -10.67 -3.90
CA ASP A 34 18.38 -10.15 -2.86
C ASP A 34 18.31 -8.62 -2.94
N VAL A 35 19.45 -7.93 -3.04
CA VAL A 35 19.51 -6.47 -3.15
C VAL A 35 18.88 -5.95 -4.44
N VAL A 36 19.10 -6.60 -5.59
CA VAL A 36 18.47 -6.16 -6.84
C VAL A 36 16.99 -6.55 -6.94
N SER A 37 16.48 -7.42 -6.05
CA SER A 37 15.05 -7.77 -5.99
C SER A 37 14.30 -6.96 -4.93
N ASP A 38 15.02 -6.18 -4.12
CA ASP A 38 14.45 -5.35 -3.06
C ASP A 38 14.12 -3.94 -3.61
N PRO A 39 12.84 -3.55 -3.67
CA PRO A 39 12.42 -2.25 -4.21
C PRO A 39 12.90 -1.04 -3.38
N THR A 40 13.44 -1.26 -2.18
CA THR A 40 14.00 -0.18 -1.36
C THR A 40 15.36 0.34 -1.86
N HIS A 41 16.02 -0.41 -2.76
CA HIS A 41 17.32 -0.07 -3.31
C HIS A 41 17.20 0.51 -4.73
N ASP A 42 17.67 1.74 -4.93
CA ASP A 42 17.77 2.33 -6.27
C ASP A 42 19.02 1.85 -7.01
N ILE A 43 18.89 0.70 -7.69
CA ILE A 43 19.96 0.13 -8.52
C ILE A 43 20.26 1.01 -9.75
N THR A 44 19.30 1.82 -10.20
CA THR A 44 19.48 2.73 -11.36
C THR A 44 20.39 3.91 -11.03
N GLY A 45 20.45 4.31 -9.75
CA GLY A 45 21.42 5.29 -9.26
C GLY A 45 22.84 4.72 -9.07
N MET A 46 22.98 3.44 -8.75
CA MET A 46 24.24 2.88 -8.26
C MET A 46 25.29 2.51 -9.32
N GLY A 47 26.57 2.76 -9.03
CA GLY A 47 27.70 2.22 -9.79
C GLY A 47 28.01 0.75 -9.43
N VAL A 48 28.75 0.04 -10.29
CA VAL A 48 29.17 -1.36 -10.03
C VAL A 48 29.99 -1.49 -8.74
N VAL A 49 30.77 -0.45 -8.42
CA VAL A 49 31.60 -0.38 -7.21
C VAL A 49 30.71 -0.25 -5.97
N GLU A 50 29.70 0.60 -6.03
CA GLU A 50 28.77 0.85 -4.93
C GLU A 50 27.94 -0.39 -4.63
N LEU A 51 27.41 -1.06 -5.66
CA LEU A 51 26.69 -2.33 -5.49
C LEU A 51 27.61 -3.40 -4.89
N ALA A 52 28.85 -3.50 -5.36
CA ALA A 52 29.82 -4.46 -4.83
C ALA A 52 30.13 -4.21 -3.35
N CYS A 53 30.27 -2.93 -2.94
CA CYS A 53 30.45 -2.54 -1.54
C CYS A 53 29.21 -2.86 -0.70
N LEU A 54 28.01 -2.52 -1.18
CA LEU A 54 26.74 -2.72 -0.49
C LEU A 54 26.50 -4.19 -0.10
N VAL A 55 26.82 -5.11 -1.01
CA VAL A 55 26.65 -6.57 -0.79
C VAL A 55 27.92 -7.27 -0.29
N ALA A 56 28.99 -6.52 0.01
CA ALA A 56 30.29 -7.02 0.45
C ALA A 56 30.88 -8.11 -0.47
N VAL A 57 31.00 -7.78 -1.77
CA VAL A 57 31.61 -8.64 -2.80
C VAL A 57 32.58 -7.84 -3.68
N SER A 58 33.31 -8.53 -4.56
CA SER A 58 34.19 -7.89 -5.55
C SER A 58 33.41 -7.46 -6.81
N GLN A 59 33.84 -6.41 -7.50
CA GLN A 59 33.25 -6.01 -8.80
C GLN A 59 33.25 -7.14 -9.86
N PRO A 60 34.28 -8.02 -9.94
CA PRO A 60 34.20 -9.21 -10.78
C PRO A 60 33.05 -10.16 -10.43
N THR A 61 32.68 -10.26 -9.15
CA THR A 61 31.53 -11.07 -8.71
C THR A 61 30.22 -10.50 -9.25
N VAL A 62 30.03 -9.18 -9.18
CA VAL A 62 28.86 -8.49 -9.74
C VAL A 62 28.76 -8.72 -11.25
N ASN A 63 29.88 -8.59 -11.98
CA ASN A 63 29.87 -8.84 -13.42
C ASN A 63 29.62 -10.31 -13.78
N ARG A 64 30.10 -11.27 -12.97
CA ARG A 64 29.78 -12.70 -13.15
C ARG A 64 28.30 -12.98 -12.92
N PHE A 65 27.70 -12.37 -11.91
CA PHE A 65 26.25 -12.44 -11.66
C PHE A 65 25.45 -11.97 -12.88
N CYS A 66 25.74 -10.76 -13.40
CA CYS A 66 25.05 -10.22 -14.58
C CYS A 66 25.20 -11.15 -15.80
N ARG A 67 26.39 -11.72 -16.02
CA ARG A 67 26.62 -12.70 -17.10
C ARG A 67 25.86 -14.01 -16.92
N LYS A 68 25.75 -14.51 -15.68
CA LYS A 68 24.91 -15.68 -15.38
C LYS A 68 23.43 -15.44 -15.64
N LEU A 69 22.97 -14.20 -15.61
CA LEU A 69 21.61 -13.82 -15.98
C LEU A 69 21.44 -13.58 -17.49
N GLY A 70 22.52 -13.59 -18.26
CA GLY A 70 22.49 -13.43 -19.72
C GLY A 70 22.87 -12.03 -20.23
N PHE A 71 23.40 -11.16 -19.37
CA PHE A 71 23.84 -9.80 -19.73
C PHE A 71 25.35 -9.74 -20.00
N ASN A 72 25.80 -8.77 -20.78
CA ASN A 72 27.23 -8.61 -21.10
C ASN A 72 28.08 -8.13 -19.92
N GLY A 73 27.45 -7.52 -18.91
CA GLY A 73 28.06 -7.01 -17.68
C GLY A 73 27.07 -6.14 -16.89
N PHE A 74 27.57 -5.45 -15.86
CA PHE A 74 26.71 -4.63 -14.99
C PHE A 74 26.00 -3.49 -15.71
N SER A 75 26.66 -2.79 -16.64
CA SER A 75 26.03 -1.68 -17.38
C SER A 75 24.85 -2.13 -18.24
N ASP A 76 24.96 -3.31 -18.86
CA ASP A 76 23.91 -3.91 -19.69
C ASP A 76 22.74 -4.41 -18.82
N PHE A 77 23.05 -5.07 -17.71
CA PHE A 77 22.06 -5.44 -16.69
C PHE A 77 21.33 -4.21 -16.14
N LYS A 78 22.05 -3.14 -15.80
CA LYS A 78 21.50 -1.90 -15.26
C LYS A 78 20.59 -1.20 -16.25
N LEU A 79 20.93 -1.23 -17.55
CA LEU A 79 20.07 -0.70 -18.60
C LEU A 79 18.77 -1.50 -18.70
N ALA A 80 18.84 -2.83 -18.70
CA ALA A 80 17.66 -3.69 -18.68
C ALA A 80 16.82 -3.52 -17.41
N TYR A 81 17.47 -3.33 -16.26
CA TYR A 81 16.82 -3.02 -14.97
C TYR A 81 16.06 -1.69 -15.02
N ALA A 82 16.69 -0.63 -15.55
CA ALA A 82 16.06 0.66 -15.71
C ALA A 82 14.87 0.59 -16.69
N GLN A 83 15.00 -0.17 -17.78
CA GLN A 83 13.90 -0.40 -18.71
C GLN A 83 12.76 -1.21 -18.08
N ASP A 84 13.05 -2.20 -17.23
CA ASP A 84 12.03 -2.99 -16.53
C ASP A 84 11.30 -2.14 -15.48
N ALA A 85 12.02 -1.30 -14.74
CA ALA A 85 11.44 -0.33 -13.81
C ALA A 85 10.53 0.67 -14.53
N VAL A 86 10.94 1.15 -15.71
CA VAL A 86 10.15 2.05 -16.57
C VAL A 86 8.94 1.33 -17.20
N VAL A 87 9.06 0.05 -17.59
CA VAL A 87 7.95 -0.71 -18.16
C VAL A 87 6.95 -1.12 -17.09
N HIS A 88 7.40 -1.44 -15.86
CA HIS A 88 6.51 -1.69 -14.73
C HIS A 88 5.82 -0.41 -14.26
N SER A 89 6.52 0.73 -14.27
CA SER A 89 5.87 2.02 -14.03
C SER A 89 4.89 2.37 -15.15
N GLN A 90 5.25 2.22 -16.42
CA GLN A 90 4.39 2.53 -17.58
C GLN A 90 3.22 1.55 -17.81
N ALA A 91 3.36 0.28 -17.44
CA ALA A 91 2.28 -0.70 -17.52
C ALA A 91 1.23 -0.50 -16.41
N MET A 92 1.63 0.12 -15.29
CA MET A 92 0.75 0.49 -14.18
C MET A 92 0.25 1.94 -14.27
N HIS A 93 0.99 2.82 -14.97
CA HIS A 93 0.71 4.25 -15.13
C HIS A 93 0.82 4.64 -16.60
N GLN A 94 -0.32 4.76 -17.29
CA GLN A 94 -0.35 5.53 -18.53
C GLN A 94 -0.42 7.00 -18.15
N ASP A 95 0.74 7.64 -18.02
CA ASP A 95 0.81 9.06 -17.70
C ASP A 95 -0.01 9.88 -18.69
N ILE A 96 -0.80 10.80 -18.13
CA ILE A 96 -1.56 11.78 -18.90
C ILE A 96 -0.54 12.71 -19.54
N SER A 97 -0.50 12.72 -20.87
CA SER A 97 0.38 13.57 -21.66
C SER A 97 -0.36 14.84 -22.07
N ALA A 98 0.37 15.95 -22.19
CA ALA A 98 -0.21 17.25 -22.56
C ALA A 98 -0.89 17.26 -23.95
N GLY A 99 -0.65 16.25 -24.78
CA GLY A 99 -1.29 16.07 -26.09
C GLY A 99 -2.43 15.05 -26.12
N ASP A 100 -2.80 14.44 -24.98
CA ASP A 100 -3.88 13.46 -24.95
C ASP A 100 -5.23 14.11 -25.25
N SER A 101 -6.02 13.46 -26.10
CA SER A 101 -7.42 13.79 -26.31
C SER A 101 -8.28 13.39 -25.11
N THR A 102 -9.46 14.01 -24.95
CA THR A 102 -10.38 13.69 -23.85
C THR A 102 -10.73 12.19 -23.75
N PRO A 103 -11.01 11.45 -24.85
CA PRO A 103 -11.23 10.01 -24.78
C PRO A 103 -10.01 9.22 -24.26
N GLU A 104 -8.80 9.61 -24.64
CA GLU A 104 -7.56 8.99 -24.14
C GLU A 104 -7.39 9.25 -22.65
N VAL A 105 -7.64 10.48 -22.17
CA VAL A 105 -7.59 10.80 -20.74
C VAL A 105 -8.59 9.96 -19.94
N ILE A 106 -9.85 9.84 -20.40
CA ILE A 106 -10.87 9.01 -19.75
C ILE A 106 -10.38 7.56 -19.65
N GLN A 107 -9.86 7.01 -20.75
CA GLN A 107 -9.37 5.64 -20.80
C GLN A 107 -8.17 5.42 -19.87
N LYS A 108 -7.19 6.34 -19.89
CA LYS A 108 -5.97 6.26 -19.07
C LYS A 108 -6.29 6.29 -17.57
N ILE A 109 -7.14 7.21 -17.13
CA ILE A 109 -7.56 7.33 -15.73
C ILE A 109 -8.29 6.06 -15.27
N ALA A 110 -9.26 5.58 -16.07
CA ALA A 110 -10.01 4.38 -15.73
C ALA A 110 -9.10 3.13 -15.65
N GLN A 111 -8.17 2.98 -16.61
CA GLN A 111 -7.23 1.86 -16.63
C GLN A 111 -6.26 1.91 -15.45
N SER A 112 -5.76 3.09 -15.07
CA SER A 112 -4.90 3.27 -13.89
C SER A 112 -5.63 2.85 -12.61
N ALA A 113 -6.88 3.27 -12.42
CA ALA A 113 -7.69 2.84 -11.28
C ALA A 113 -7.92 1.32 -11.27
N MET A 114 -8.26 0.72 -12.42
CA MET A 114 -8.44 -0.74 -12.54
C MET A 114 -7.15 -1.51 -12.25
N ALA A 115 -6.00 -1.00 -12.69
CA ALA A 115 -4.70 -1.60 -12.42
C ALA A 115 -4.38 -1.57 -10.93
N ALA A 116 -4.57 -0.42 -10.26
CA ALA A 116 -4.38 -0.29 -8.81
C ALA A 116 -5.26 -1.27 -8.02
N LEU A 117 -6.52 -1.45 -8.42
CA LEU A 117 -7.43 -2.43 -7.81
C LEU A 117 -7.01 -3.88 -8.06
N SER A 118 -6.51 -4.18 -9.26
CA SER A 118 -5.99 -5.51 -9.60
C SER A 118 -4.75 -5.85 -8.76
N VAL A 119 -3.82 -4.91 -8.61
CA VAL A 119 -2.64 -5.05 -7.73
C VAL A 119 -3.06 -5.22 -6.28
N LEU A 120 -4.00 -4.40 -5.78
CA LEU A 120 -4.52 -4.52 -4.42
C LEU A 120 -5.07 -5.93 -4.16
N SER A 121 -6.03 -6.37 -4.98
CA SER A 121 -6.67 -7.68 -4.80
C SER A 121 -5.72 -8.87 -4.88
N ALA A 122 -4.65 -8.77 -5.69
CA ALA A 122 -3.66 -9.83 -5.81
C ALA A 122 -2.69 -9.93 -4.63
N ASN A 123 -2.45 -8.81 -3.91
CA ASN A 123 -1.41 -8.72 -2.89
C ASN A 123 -1.94 -8.53 -1.46
N LEU A 124 -3.24 -8.26 -1.29
CA LEU A 124 -3.82 -8.07 0.03
C LEU A 124 -3.81 -9.38 0.83
N ASP A 125 -3.13 -9.38 1.97
CA ASP A 125 -3.06 -10.55 2.85
C ASP A 125 -4.36 -10.70 3.67
N PRO A 126 -5.17 -11.76 3.44
CA PRO A 126 -6.40 -11.98 4.18
C PRO A 126 -6.18 -12.11 5.69
N ALA A 127 -5.04 -12.67 6.12
CA ALA A 127 -4.74 -12.85 7.54
C ALA A 127 -4.53 -11.52 8.26
N GLN A 128 -3.90 -10.54 7.60
CA GLN A 128 -3.73 -9.18 8.14
C GLN A 128 -5.07 -8.44 8.22
N ILE A 129 -5.93 -8.57 7.19
CA ILE A 129 -7.28 -8.02 7.21
C ILE A 129 -8.10 -8.59 8.37
N ASP A 130 -8.08 -9.91 8.53
CA ASP A 130 -8.77 -10.60 9.61
C ASP A 130 -8.25 -10.19 10.99
N ALA A 131 -6.93 -10.04 11.14
CA ALA A 131 -6.31 -9.58 12.38
C ALA A 131 -6.73 -8.15 12.72
N ALA A 132 -6.68 -7.24 11.74
CA ALA A 132 -7.11 -5.85 11.90
C ALA A 132 -8.60 -5.77 12.24
N ALA A 133 -9.45 -6.51 11.53
CA ALA A 133 -10.90 -6.53 11.78
C ALA A 133 -11.22 -7.02 13.20
N ARG A 134 -10.55 -8.08 13.67
CA ARG A 134 -10.69 -8.61 15.06
C ARG A 134 -10.25 -7.61 16.12
N LEU A 135 -9.25 -6.80 15.82
CA LEU A 135 -8.76 -5.75 16.70
C LEU A 135 -9.80 -4.64 16.78
N LEU A 136 -10.18 -4.08 15.63
CA LEU A 136 -11.06 -2.91 15.52
C LEU A 136 -12.47 -3.19 16.03
N VAL A 137 -13.01 -4.40 15.81
CA VAL A 137 -14.36 -4.75 16.28
C VAL A 137 -14.47 -4.81 17.81
N LYS A 138 -13.35 -5.05 18.51
CA LYS A 138 -13.30 -5.11 19.98
C LYS A 138 -12.97 -3.76 20.62
N SER A 139 -12.55 -2.79 19.82
CA SER A 139 -12.15 -1.48 20.31
C SER A 139 -13.35 -0.70 20.83
N ARG A 140 -13.17 -0.04 21.99
CA ARG A 140 -14.15 0.88 22.56
C ARG A 140 -14.34 2.12 21.68
N ARG A 141 -13.25 2.61 21.09
CA ARG A 141 -13.23 3.65 20.06
C ARG A 141 -12.04 3.45 19.13
N ILE A 142 -12.18 3.98 17.92
CA ILE A 142 -11.13 4.05 16.90
C ILE A 142 -10.78 5.53 16.67
N GLU A 143 -9.50 5.84 16.62
CA GLU A 143 -9.00 7.12 16.11
C GLU A 143 -8.34 6.91 14.75
N CYS A 144 -8.88 7.56 13.72
CA CYS A 144 -8.48 7.41 12.33
C CYS A 144 -7.69 8.64 11.86
N TYR A 145 -6.41 8.48 11.51
CA TYR A 145 -5.56 9.60 11.11
C TYR A 145 -4.87 9.36 9.77
N ALA A 146 -4.83 10.42 8.96
CA ALA A 146 -4.14 10.46 7.68
C ALA A 146 -3.70 11.88 7.34
N PRO A 147 -2.52 12.08 6.75
CA PRO A 147 -2.05 13.40 6.33
C PRO A 147 -2.51 13.74 4.90
N GLY A 148 -2.69 15.03 4.64
CA GLY A 148 -2.83 15.58 3.28
C GLY A 148 -3.88 14.87 2.42
N GLY A 149 -3.49 14.44 1.21
CA GLY A 149 -4.38 13.77 0.26
C GLY A 149 -4.99 12.46 0.76
N ALA A 150 -4.34 11.77 1.70
CA ALA A 150 -4.87 10.53 2.29
C ALA A 150 -6.01 10.80 3.30
N ARG A 151 -6.26 12.05 3.69
CA ARG A 151 -7.35 12.44 4.59
C ARG A 151 -8.71 11.88 4.18
N VAL A 152 -9.01 11.91 2.88
CA VAL A 152 -10.30 11.42 2.36
C VAL A 152 -10.54 9.95 2.72
N VAL A 153 -9.47 9.14 2.77
CA VAL A 153 -9.53 7.74 3.19
C VAL A 153 -9.85 7.62 4.68
N ALA A 154 -9.28 8.47 5.53
CA ALA A 154 -9.57 8.48 6.96
C ALA A 154 -11.01 8.92 7.27
N VAL A 155 -11.51 9.92 6.55
CA VAL A 155 -12.92 10.35 6.66
C VAL A 155 -13.86 9.22 6.22
N GLU A 156 -13.53 8.52 5.14
CA GLU A 156 -14.32 7.38 4.68
C GLU A 156 -14.29 6.20 5.67
N ALA A 157 -13.12 5.91 6.26
CA ALA A 157 -13.00 4.93 7.34
C ALA A 157 -13.87 5.31 8.54
N GLN A 158 -13.83 6.58 8.97
CA GLN A 158 -14.67 7.09 10.05
C GLN A 158 -16.14 6.86 9.77
N ASN A 159 -16.63 7.24 8.58
CA ASN A 159 -18.02 7.05 8.18
C ASN A 159 -18.43 5.58 8.21
N LYS A 160 -17.57 4.66 7.76
CA LYS A 160 -17.87 3.23 7.78
C LYS A 160 -17.90 2.65 9.17
N PHE A 161 -16.88 2.89 9.99
CA PHE A 161 -16.84 2.34 11.35
C PHE A 161 -17.94 2.93 12.23
N TYR A 162 -18.27 4.22 12.05
CA TYR A 162 -19.45 4.84 12.67
C TYR A 162 -20.75 4.13 12.27
N ARG A 163 -20.92 3.77 10.99
CA ARG A 163 -22.07 2.98 10.50
C ARG A 163 -22.05 1.53 10.95
N LEU A 164 -20.94 1.06 11.52
CA LEU A 164 -20.80 -0.20 12.26
C LEU A 164 -20.89 0.03 13.78
N GLY A 165 -21.25 1.22 14.26
CA GLY A 165 -21.57 1.43 15.67
C GLY A 165 -20.33 1.38 16.56
N ILE A 166 -19.15 1.39 15.94
CA ILE A 166 -17.86 1.55 16.61
C ILE A 166 -17.59 3.06 16.63
N PRO A 167 -17.51 3.70 17.81
CA PRO A 167 -17.17 5.11 17.90
C PRO A 167 -15.86 5.37 17.17
N CYS A 168 -15.89 6.24 16.16
CA CYS A 168 -14.74 6.55 15.33
C CYS A 168 -14.54 8.05 15.24
N VAL A 169 -13.35 8.52 15.61
CA VAL A 169 -12.96 9.93 15.54
C VAL A 169 -11.92 10.09 14.45
N GLN A 170 -12.02 11.16 13.69
CA GLN A 170 -11.03 11.59 12.72
C GLN A 170 -10.65 13.03 13.04
N SER A 171 -9.37 13.37 12.87
CA SER A 171 -8.87 14.73 13.05
C SER A 171 -7.86 15.06 11.96
N ASP A 172 -7.90 16.30 11.48
CA ASP A 172 -6.94 16.84 10.51
C ASP A 172 -5.81 17.62 11.16
N ASP A 173 -6.01 18.05 12.40
CA ASP A 173 -5.06 18.87 13.13
C ASP A 173 -3.99 18.00 13.79
N ALA A 174 -2.74 18.22 13.39
CA ALA A 174 -1.60 17.44 13.84
C ALA A 174 -1.39 17.48 15.35
N PHE A 175 -1.59 18.66 15.93
CA PHE A 175 -1.45 18.86 17.36
C PHE A 175 -2.51 18.06 18.12
N THR A 176 -3.77 18.13 17.68
CA THR A 176 -4.88 17.36 18.22
C THR A 176 -4.63 15.85 18.12
N GLN A 177 -4.11 15.35 16.98
CA GLN A 177 -3.79 13.94 16.83
C GLN A 177 -2.75 13.46 17.86
N LEU A 178 -1.69 14.25 18.09
CA LEU A 178 -0.65 13.92 19.08
C LEU A 178 -1.19 13.89 20.51
N ILE A 179 -1.97 14.91 20.90
CA ILE A 179 -2.60 14.98 22.22
C ILE A 179 -3.58 13.82 22.41
N SER A 180 -4.41 13.54 21.41
CA SER A 180 -5.41 12.46 21.48
C SER A 180 -4.74 11.10 21.60
N ALA A 181 -3.66 10.87 20.85
CA ALA A 181 -2.88 9.64 20.92
C ALA A 181 -2.34 9.34 22.32
N GLY A 182 -1.89 10.37 23.04
CA GLY A 182 -1.42 10.25 24.43
C GLY A 182 -2.53 10.00 25.46
N MET A 183 -3.78 10.19 25.09
CA MET A 183 -4.96 10.00 25.94
C MET A 183 -5.72 8.70 25.63
N LEU A 184 -5.24 7.90 24.67
CA LEU A 184 -5.81 6.61 24.34
C LEU A 184 -5.57 5.59 25.45
N GLN A 185 -6.51 4.65 25.58
CA GLN A 185 -6.50 3.59 26.58
C GLN A 185 -6.30 2.22 25.91
N GLU A 186 -5.96 1.19 26.68
CA GLU A 186 -5.66 -0.17 26.19
C GLU A 186 -6.74 -0.78 25.28
N ASN A 187 -8.02 -0.41 25.50
CA ASN A 187 -9.15 -0.88 24.71
C ASN A 187 -9.51 0.03 23.53
N ASP A 188 -8.76 1.10 23.30
CA ASP A 188 -8.91 1.95 22.12
C ASP A 188 -7.99 1.44 21.00
N ALA A 189 -8.21 1.88 19.76
CA ALA A 189 -7.32 1.57 18.65
C ALA A 189 -7.03 2.79 17.80
N LEU A 190 -5.82 2.83 17.24
CA LEU A 190 -5.48 3.75 16.15
C LEU A 190 -5.57 3.05 14.82
N PHE A 191 -6.20 3.71 13.86
CA PHE A 191 -6.13 3.34 12.45
C PHE A 191 -5.40 4.44 11.68
N LEU A 192 -4.14 4.17 11.34
CA LEU A 192 -3.24 5.13 10.71
C LEU A 192 -3.12 4.83 9.22
N ILE A 193 -3.37 5.83 8.38
CA ILE A 193 -3.39 5.67 6.93
C ILE A 193 -2.33 6.58 6.32
N SER A 194 -1.39 5.98 5.59
CA SER A 194 -0.31 6.71 4.92
C SER A 194 0.11 5.98 3.66
N PHE A 195 0.12 6.64 2.49
CA PHE A 195 0.45 5.98 1.24
C PHE A 195 1.85 5.34 1.24
N ASN A 196 2.86 6.02 1.77
CA ASN A 196 4.24 5.53 1.84
C ASN A 196 4.73 5.20 3.27
N GLY A 197 3.93 5.49 4.29
CA GLY A 197 4.24 5.20 5.69
C GLY A 197 5.39 6.01 6.29
N ARG A 198 5.74 7.14 5.67
CA ARG A 198 6.88 8.00 6.08
C ARG A 198 6.45 9.35 6.63
N ALA A 199 5.15 9.61 6.74
CA ALA A 199 4.66 10.85 7.32
C ALA A 199 5.09 10.98 8.78
N ARG A 200 6.06 11.87 9.05
CA ARG A 200 6.69 12.05 10.36
C ARG A 200 5.68 12.18 11.50
N GLN A 201 4.66 13.01 11.30
CA GLN A 201 3.57 13.21 12.26
C GLN A 201 2.87 11.90 12.64
N LEU A 202 2.54 11.03 11.68
CA LEU A 202 1.89 9.75 11.98
C LEU A 202 2.83 8.77 12.67
N VAL A 203 4.12 8.80 12.33
CA VAL A 203 5.16 8.01 13.01
C VAL A 203 5.29 8.47 14.48
N GLU A 204 5.23 9.77 14.75
CA GLU A 204 5.22 10.31 16.12
C GLU A 204 3.96 9.89 16.89
N VAL A 205 2.78 10.00 16.27
CA VAL A 205 1.51 9.50 16.84
C VAL A 205 1.58 8.00 17.16
N ALA A 206 2.08 7.19 16.24
CA ALA A 206 2.23 5.75 16.43
C ALA A 206 3.17 5.41 17.60
N ASN A 207 4.27 6.15 17.77
CA ASN A 207 5.18 5.95 18.90
C ASN A 207 4.50 6.24 20.24
N ILE A 208 3.81 7.37 20.37
CA ILE A 208 3.09 7.74 21.60
C ILE A 208 2.06 6.66 21.98
N ALA A 209 1.28 6.20 21.00
CA ALA A 209 0.26 5.19 21.24
C ALA A 209 0.85 3.82 21.61
N ARG A 210 1.98 3.44 20.99
CA ARG A 210 2.70 2.21 21.31
C ARG A 210 3.23 2.24 22.74
N GLU A 211 3.77 3.37 23.20
CA GLU A 211 4.20 3.57 24.58
C GLU A 211 3.02 3.45 25.57
N ALA A 212 1.82 3.85 25.16
CA ALA A 212 0.59 3.69 25.93
C ALA A 212 -0.05 2.29 25.85
N GLY A 213 0.56 1.34 25.12
CA GLY A 213 0.04 -0.03 24.96
C GLY A 213 -1.21 -0.12 24.08
N VAL A 214 -1.47 0.92 23.28
CA VAL A 214 -2.63 1.00 22.40
C VAL A 214 -2.38 0.21 21.14
N SER A 215 -3.40 -0.49 20.66
CA SER A 215 -3.33 -1.23 19.41
C SER A 215 -3.32 -0.31 18.20
N ILE A 216 -2.43 -0.58 17.24
CA ILE A 216 -2.24 0.22 16.03
C ILE A 216 -2.47 -0.66 14.80
N VAL A 217 -3.46 -0.30 13.98
CA VAL A 217 -3.62 -0.81 12.63
C VAL A 217 -3.06 0.24 11.67
N ALA A 218 -2.14 -0.14 10.79
CA ALA A 218 -1.61 0.73 9.75
C ALA A 218 -2.06 0.25 8.36
N LEU A 219 -2.67 1.14 7.58
CA LEU A 219 -2.89 0.95 6.15
C LEU A 219 -1.82 1.73 5.40
N THR A 220 -0.81 1.04 4.90
CA THR A 220 0.41 1.68 4.36
C THR A 220 1.28 0.74 3.53
N ALA A 221 2.38 1.25 2.98
CA ALA A 221 3.39 0.43 2.30
C ALA A 221 4.16 -0.46 3.30
N SER A 222 4.43 -1.71 2.91
CA SER A 222 5.22 -2.66 3.69
C SER A 222 6.67 -2.18 3.89
N GLY A 223 7.26 -2.44 5.07
CA GLY A 223 8.64 -2.05 5.38
C GLY A 223 8.84 -0.54 5.53
N SER A 224 7.76 0.22 5.68
CA SER A 224 7.80 1.64 6.01
C SER A 224 7.96 1.85 7.53
N PRO A 225 8.49 3.01 7.96
CA PRO A 225 8.59 3.34 9.39
C PRO A 225 7.25 3.20 10.14
N LEU A 226 6.14 3.56 9.51
CA LEU A 226 4.81 3.39 10.11
C LEU A 226 4.42 1.91 10.25
N SER A 227 4.72 1.06 9.27
CA SER A 227 4.41 -0.37 9.33
C SER A 227 5.16 -1.11 10.44
N GLU A 228 6.40 -0.69 10.75
CA GLU A 228 7.21 -1.28 11.81
C GLU A 228 6.70 -0.95 13.22
N LEU A 229 5.93 0.14 13.35
CA LEU A 229 5.33 0.55 14.62
C LEU A 229 3.95 -0.07 14.85
N ALA A 230 3.31 -0.61 13.80
CA ALA A 230 1.95 -1.08 13.85
C ALA A 230 1.84 -2.46 14.52
N THR A 231 0.75 -2.68 15.27
CA THR A 231 0.36 -4.00 15.76
C THR A 231 -0.06 -4.91 14.60
N VAL A 232 -0.76 -4.34 13.61
CA VAL A 232 -1.17 -5.01 12.37
C VAL A 232 -0.93 -4.07 11.19
N THR A 233 -0.28 -4.56 10.15
CA THR A 233 -0.06 -3.80 8.91
C THR A 233 -0.90 -4.39 7.79
N ILE A 234 -1.80 -3.58 7.23
CA ILE A 234 -2.46 -3.84 5.96
C ILE A 234 -1.60 -3.21 4.87
N ALA A 235 -0.78 -4.04 4.24
CA ALA A 235 0.17 -3.61 3.22
C ALA A 235 -0.56 -3.28 1.91
N VAL A 236 -0.42 -2.04 1.44
CA VAL A 236 -0.88 -1.60 0.12
C VAL A 236 0.27 -0.90 -0.59
N SER A 237 0.79 -1.55 -1.62
CA SER A 237 1.86 -1.03 -2.46
C SER A 237 1.30 -0.70 -3.83
N VAL A 238 0.79 0.53 -3.99
CA VAL A 238 0.54 1.11 -5.31
C VAL A 238 1.71 2.01 -5.63
N THR A 239 2.39 1.74 -6.74
CA THR A 239 3.50 2.58 -7.19
C THR A 239 2.89 3.83 -7.78
N GLU A 240 3.11 5.01 -7.23
CA GLU A 240 2.64 6.28 -7.80
C GLU A 240 3.78 7.30 -7.85
N ASP A 241 3.83 8.11 -8.91
CA ASP A 241 4.68 9.29 -8.96
C ASP A 241 3.98 10.46 -8.24
N PHE A 242 4.30 10.62 -6.96
CA PHE A 242 3.75 11.68 -6.10
C PHE A 242 4.22 13.11 -6.49
N VAL A 243 5.11 13.26 -7.49
CA VAL A 243 5.57 14.56 -8.00
C VAL A 243 4.61 15.12 -9.05
N SER A 244 3.92 14.23 -9.77
CA SER A 244 2.86 14.62 -10.69
C SER A 244 1.57 14.86 -9.91
N TYR A 245 0.78 15.88 -10.26
CA TYR A 245 -0.60 16.07 -9.79
C TYR A 245 -1.54 14.99 -10.37
N ALA A 246 -1.07 13.74 -10.42
CA ALA A 246 -1.67 12.60 -11.08
C ALA A 246 -2.95 12.16 -10.36
N PRO A 247 -3.86 11.46 -11.08
CA PRO A 247 -4.99 10.80 -10.46
C PRO A 247 -4.50 9.85 -9.37
N MET A 248 -5.02 9.99 -8.15
CA MET A 248 -4.62 9.13 -7.03
C MET A 248 -5.33 7.78 -7.14
N SER A 249 -4.94 6.94 -8.10
CA SER A 249 -5.28 5.52 -8.15
C SER A 249 -4.96 4.82 -6.82
N THR A 250 -3.91 5.26 -6.11
CA THR A 250 -3.58 4.90 -4.73
C THR A 250 -4.76 5.21 -3.80
N CYS A 251 -5.38 6.38 -3.91
CA CYS A 251 -6.54 6.73 -3.09
C CYS A 251 -7.69 5.75 -3.34
N VAL A 252 -7.94 5.36 -4.59
CA VAL A 252 -8.96 4.35 -4.94
C VAL A 252 -8.64 3.00 -4.30
N ALA A 253 -7.39 2.55 -4.38
CA ALA A 253 -6.95 1.31 -3.75
C ALA A 253 -7.09 1.34 -2.22
N PHE A 254 -6.68 2.44 -1.58
CA PHE A 254 -6.76 2.61 -0.13
C PHE A 254 -8.21 2.69 0.36
N MET A 255 -9.10 3.41 -0.34
CA MET A 255 -10.54 3.39 -0.04
C MET A 255 -11.12 1.97 -0.17
N THR A 256 -10.72 1.23 -1.21
CA THR A 256 -11.17 -0.15 -1.40
C THR A 256 -10.66 -1.09 -0.29
N ALA A 257 -9.43 -0.89 0.18
CA ALA A 257 -8.90 -1.64 1.32
C ALA A 257 -9.70 -1.34 2.60
N VAL A 258 -10.10 -0.08 2.81
CA VAL A 258 -11.00 0.32 3.90
C VAL A 258 -12.39 -0.32 3.76
N ASP A 259 -12.94 -0.43 2.55
CA ASP A 259 -14.21 -1.13 2.29
C ASP A 259 -14.12 -2.59 2.72
N ILE A 260 -13.08 -3.29 2.26
CA ILE A 260 -12.83 -4.69 2.59
C ILE A 260 -12.70 -4.86 4.11
N LEU A 261 -11.87 -4.04 4.76
CA LEU A 261 -11.67 -4.07 6.20
C LEU A 261 -12.99 -3.83 6.96
N ALA A 262 -13.78 -2.83 6.55
CA ALA A 262 -15.05 -2.52 7.19
C ALA A 262 -16.06 -3.67 7.01
N MET A 263 -16.13 -4.29 5.83
CA MET A 263 -17.01 -5.45 5.60
C MET A 263 -16.59 -6.64 6.47
N CYS A 264 -15.30 -6.98 6.52
CA CYS A 264 -14.77 -8.03 7.40
C CYS A 264 -15.05 -7.72 8.88
N THR A 265 -14.86 -6.46 9.31
CA THR A 265 -15.19 -6.00 10.66
C THR A 265 -16.68 -6.18 10.98
N SER A 266 -17.56 -5.87 10.02
CA SER A 266 -19.01 -6.02 10.17
C SER A 266 -19.44 -7.48 10.40
N MET A 267 -18.76 -8.42 9.75
CA MET A 267 -19.04 -9.86 9.86
C MET A 267 -18.69 -10.42 11.26
N LEU A 268 -17.80 -9.74 11.98
CA LEU A 268 -17.38 -10.12 13.34
C LEU A 268 -18.25 -9.50 14.43
N GLN A 269 -19.24 -8.66 14.09
CA GLN A 269 -20.04 -7.98 15.09
C GLN A 269 -21.00 -8.92 15.83
N PRO A 270 -21.19 -8.69 17.15
CA PRO A 270 -22.24 -9.37 17.89
C PRO A 270 -23.63 -9.10 17.28
N ALA A 271 -24.52 -10.09 17.34
CA ALA A 271 -25.88 -10.00 16.81
C ALA A 271 -26.67 -8.80 17.38
N GLU A 272 -26.43 -8.42 18.64
CA GLU A 272 -27.07 -7.27 19.28
C GLU A 272 -26.68 -5.94 18.61
N VAL A 273 -25.41 -5.79 18.20
CA VAL A 273 -24.94 -4.59 17.50
C VAL A 273 -25.59 -4.52 16.12
N GLN A 274 -25.67 -5.66 15.42
CA GLN A 274 -26.36 -5.76 14.12
C GLN A 274 -27.84 -5.36 14.19
N GLU A 275 -28.53 -5.68 15.29
CA GLU A 275 -29.92 -5.27 15.50
C GLU A 275 -30.04 -3.74 15.69
N ARG A 276 -29.14 -3.12 16.48
CA ARG A 276 -29.08 -1.65 16.61
C ARG A 276 -28.80 -0.98 15.26
N HIS A 277 -27.96 -1.59 14.42
CA HIS A 277 -27.73 -1.14 13.04
C HIS A 277 -28.96 -1.22 12.16
N ALA A 278 -29.74 -2.31 12.25
CA ALA A 278 -30.98 -2.45 11.50
C ALA A 278 -31.97 -1.33 11.85
N ARG A 279 -32.08 -0.97 13.15
CA ARG A 279 -32.91 0.16 13.61
C ARG A 279 -32.43 1.50 13.04
N GLY A 280 -31.13 1.76 13.07
CA GLY A 280 -30.54 2.97 12.48
C GLY A 280 -30.76 3.09 10.97
N LYS A 281 -30.64 1.98 10.23
CA LYS A 281 -30.94 1.93 8.78
C LYS A 281 -32.41 2.24 8.49
N LEU A 282 -33.34 1.66 9.26
CA LEU A 282 -34.77 1.93 9.13
C LEU A 282 -35.10 3.41 9.38
N ALA A 283 -34.51 4.03 10.40
CA ALA A 283 -34.71 5.46 10.68
C ALA A 283 -34.22 6.35 9.53
N ALA A 284 -33.06 6.04 8.94
CA ALA A 284 -32.56 6.76 7.77
C ALA A 284 -33.44 6.56 6.52
N GLN A 285 -33.98 5.36 6.31
CA GLN A 285 -34.91 5.07 5.21
C GLN A 285 -36.23 5.84 5.36
N GLN A 286 -36.75 5.96 6.59
CA GLN A 286 -37.95 6.76 6.86
C GLN A 286 -37.76 8.25 6.56
N LEU A 287 -36.56 8.78 6.79
CA LEU A 287 -36.21 10.16 6.44
C LEU A 287 -36.05 10.36 4.91
N ALA A 288 -35.61 9.33 4.19
CA ALA A 288 -35.36 9.38 2.75
C ALA A 288 -36.62 9.26 1.88
N LEU A 289 -37.78 8.91 2.45
CA LEU A 289 -39.06 8.87 1.76
C LEU A 289 -39.78 10.22 1.92
N PRO A 290 -39.92 11.04 0.85
CA PRO A 290 -40.68 12.28 0.95
C PRO A 290 -42.17 11.95 1.11
N GLY A 291 -42.73 12.37 2.25
CA GLY A 291 -44.16 12.57 2.51
C GLY A 291 -45.16 11.70 1.75
N ALA A 292 -45.25 10.41 2.07
CA ALA A 292 -46.47 9.66 1.81
C ALA A 292 -47.51 10.00 2.89
N GLY A 293 -48.17 11.16 2.76
CA GLY A 293 -49.26 11.54 3.67
C GLY A 293 -49.37 13.03 3.96
N GLN A 294 -49.61 13.84 2.94
CA GLN A 294 -50.45 15.03 3.10
C GLN A 294 -51.51 15.00 2.01
N GLY A 295 -52.48 14.10 2.21
CA GLY A 295 -53.79 14.21 1.61
C GLY A 295 -54.76 14.46 2.75
N GLU A 296 -55.21 15.71 2.88
CA GLU A 296 -56.52 16.15 3.37
C GLU A 296 -56.73 17.60 2.92
#